data_AF-A0A853EK78-F1
#
_entry.id   AF-A0A853EK78-F1
#
_cell.length_a   1.000
_cell.length_b   1.000
_cell.length_c   1.000
_cell.angle_alpha   90.00
_cell.angle_beta   90.00
_cell.angle_gamma   90.00
#
_symmetry.space_group_name_H-M   'P 1'
#
loop_
_entity.id
_entity.type
_entity.pdbx_description
1 polymer ?
#
loop_
_entity_poly.entity_id
_entity_poly.type
_entity_poly.pdbx_seq_one_letter_code
_entity_poly.pdbx_strand_id
1 'polypeptide(L)'
;MNLIDQINQASLRDDIPSFRPGDTLKVHVRVVEGSRSRVQVFQGVVIARQGSGVSETFTIRKVSFGVGVERTFPVHTPSIDKIEVVTRGRVRRAKLYYLRNLRGKAAKIKERRED
;
A
#
# COMPACT_ATOMS: atom_id res chain seq x y z
N MET A 1 -5.05 22.74 17.06
CA MET A 1 -5.82 21.93 16.09
C MET A 1 -6.19 22.87 14.97
N ASN A 2 -5.74 22.62 13.75
CA ASN A 2 -6.02 23.53 12.62
C ASN A 2 -7.45 23.28 12.13
N LEU A 3 -8.13 24.32 11.62
CA LEU A 3 -9.50 24.20 11.07
C LEU A 3 -9.60 23.09 10.00
N ILE A 4 -8.53 22.95 9.20
CA ILE A 4 -8.41 21.91 8.16
C ILE A 4 -8.41 20.50 8.76
N ASP A 5 -7.87 20.31 9.97
CA ASP A 5 -7.84 19.00 10.62
C ASP A 5 -9.25 18.54 10.98
N GLN A 6 -10.11 19.45 11.44
CA GLN A 6 -11.52 19.15 11.77
C GLN A 6 -12.32 18.74 10.53
N ILE A 7 -12.10 19.42 9.40
CA ILE A 7 -12.74 19.06 8.13
C ILE A 7 -12.27 17.67 7.65
N ASN A 8 -10.98 17.38 7.81
CA ASN A 8 -10.40 16.13 7.35
C ASN A 8 -10.82 14.91 8.19
N GLN A 9 -11.24 15.09 9.45
CA GLN A 9 -11.63 13.97 10.32
C GLN A 9 -12.72 13.08 9.71
N ALA A 10 -13.71 13.67 9.04
CA ALA A 10 -14.78 12.92 8.38
C ALA A 10 -14.30 12.06 7.20
N SER A 11 -13.12 12.36 6.64
CA SER A 11 -12.51 11.59 5.54
C SER A 11 -11.56 10.50 6.04
N LEU A 12 -11.21 10.48 7.34
CA LEU A 12 -10.35 9.46 7.90
C LEU A 12 -11.12 8.15 8.06
N ARG A 13 -10.39 7.06 7.86
CA ARG A 13 -10.89 5.69 7.95
C ARG A 13 -10.26 5.01 9.15
N ASP A 14 -11.04 4.23 9.88
CA ASP A 14 -10.59 3.52 11.08
C ASP A 14 -10.35 2.02 10.83
N ASP A 15 -10.73 1.51 9.65
CA ASP A 15 -10.62 0.10 9.27
C ASP A 15 -9.26 -0.28 8.67
N ILE A 16 -8.29 0.63 8.69
CA ILE A 16 -6.98 0.44 8.07
C ILE A 16 -6.07 -0.35 9.02
N PRO A 17 -5.57 -1.54 8.62
CA PRO A 17 -4.65 -2.28 9.45
C PRO A 17 -3.30 -1.55 9.57
N SER A 18 -2.59 -1.79 10.67
CA SER A 18 -1.20 -1.32 10.78
C SER A 18 -0.30 -2.08 9.80
N PHE A 19 0.40 -1.34 8.94
CA PHE A 19 1.38 -1.85 7.99
C PHE A 19 2.48 -0.83 7.75
N ARG A 20 3.63 -1.32 7.30
CA ARG A 20 4.83 -0.50 7.07
C ARG A 20 5.54 -0.87 5.76
N PRO A 21 6.49 -0.05 5.30
CA PRO A 21 7.39 -0.41 4.21
C PRO A 21 8.05 -1.78 4.46
N GLY A 22 8.03 -2.63 3.45
CA GLY A 22 8.51 -4.00 3.48
C GLY A 22 7.42 -5.06 3.62
N ASP A 23 6.25 -4.69 4.12
CA ASP A 23 5.12 -5.61 4.22
C ASP A 23 4.52 -5.90 2.84
N THR A 24 3.97 -7.09 2.68
CA THR A 24 3.21 -7.48 1.48
C THR A 24 1.73 -7.30 1.76
N LEU A 25 1.06 -6.51 0.94
CA LEU A 25 -0.38 -6.22 1.06
C LEU A 25 -1.15 -6.77 -0.13
N LYS A 26 -2.41 -7.14 0.11
CA LYS A 26 -3.47 -7.21 -0.90
C LYS A 26 -4.37 -6.00 -0.72
N VAL A 27 -4.46 -5.15 -1.74
CA VAL A 27 -5.35 -3.99 -1.76
C VAL A 27 -6.49 -4.28 -2.73
N HIS A 28 -7.71 -4.31 -2.20
CA HIS A 28 -8.93 -4.49 -2.97
C HIS A 28 -9.40 -3.14 -3.46
N VAL A 29 -9.27 -2.88 -4.76
CA VAL A 29 -9.59 -1.60 -5.38
C VAL A 29 -10.87 -1.74 -6.18
N ARG A 30 -11.83 -0.85 -5.93
CA ARG A 30 -13.04 -0.72 -6.76
C ARG A 30 -12.67 -0.03 -8.06
N VAL A 31 -12.88 -0.73 -9.17
CA VAL A 31 -12.67 -0.21 -10.52
C VAL A 31 -14.04 -0.09 -11.19
N VAL A 32 -14.35 1.11 -11.68
CA VAL A 32 -15.61 1.42 -12.38
C VAL A 32 -15.30 1.55 -13.87
N GLU A 33 -15.95 0.72 -14.67
CA GLU A 33 -15.81 0.66 -16.13
C GLU A 33 -17.20 0.93 -16.72
N GLY A 34 -17.48 2.20 -17.03
CA GLY A 34 -18.80 2.64 -17.48
C GLY A 34 -19.87 2.40 -16.42
N SER A 35 -20.86 1.54 -16.71
CA SER A 35 -21.95 1.19 -15.80
C SER A 35 -21.65 0.02 -14.87
N ARG A 36 -20.54 -0.70 -15.07
CA ARG A 36 -20.17 -1.86 -14.26
C ARG A 36 -19.06 -1.51 -13.29
N SER A 37 -19.11 -2.09 -12.09
CA SER A 37 -18.02 -1.99 -11.12
C SER A 37 -17.56 -3.39 -10.72
N ARG A 38 -16.25 -3.54 -10.48
CA ARG A 38 -15.63 -4.76 -9.99
C ARG A 38 -14.56 -4.45 -8.96
N VAL A 39 -14.29 -5.41 -8.08
CA VAL A 39 -13.15 -5.32 -7.15
C VAL A 39 -11.95 -6.00 -7.79
N GLN A 40 -10.89 -5.22 -8.03
CA GLN A 40 -9.61 -5.72 -8.51
C GLN A 40 -8.60 -5.75 -7.36
N VAL A 41 -7.95 -6.90 -7.17
CA VAL A 41 -6.92 -7.04 -6.14
C VAL A 41 -5.55 -6.67 -6.69
N PHE A 42 -4.89 -5.71 -6.04
CA PHE A 42 -3.50 -5.37 -6.27
C PHE A 42 -2.64 -5.88 -5.11
N GLN A 43 -1.91 -6.97 -5.35
CA GLN A 43 -1.01 -7.56 -4.37
C GLN A 43 0.45 -7.21 -4.68
N GLY A 44 1.18 -6.77 -3.66
CA GLY A 44 2.62 -6.52 -3.78
C GLY A 44 3.24 -6.00 -2.49
N VAL A 45 4.51 -5.62 -2.58
CA VAL A 45 5.30 -5.12 -1.44
C VAL A 45 5.12 -3.61 -1.31
N VAL A 46 4.88 -3.11 -0.10
CA VAL A 46 4.90 -1.69 0.20
C VAL A 46 6.34 -1.18 0.17
N ILE A 47 6.66 -0.27 -0.74
CA ILE A 47 8.01 0.29 -0.88
C ILE A 47 8.14 1.67 -0.24
N ALA A 48 7.03 2.37 -0.01
CA ALA A 48 7.01 3.68 0.62
C ALA A 48 5.64 3.92 1.26
N ARG A 49 5.63 4.65 2.37
CA ARG A 49 4.45 5.24 3.00
C ARG A 49 4.86 6.64 3.46
N GLN A 50 4.07 7.65 3.16
CA GLN A 50 4.42 9.05 3.39
C GLN A 50 3.18 9.94 3.53
N GLY A 51 3.37 11.13 4.09
CA GLY A 51 2.26 12.03 4.42
C GLY A 51 1.63 11.67 5.76
N SER A 52 0.54 12.35 6.09
CA SER A 52 -0.22 12.13 7.33
C SER A 52 -1.68 12.52 7.13
N GLY A 53 -2.55 11.99 7.99
CA GLY A 53 -3.99 12.20 7.90
C GLY A 53 -4.53 11.85 6.51
N VAL A 54 -5.46 12.66 6.00
CA VAL A 54 -6.12 12.41 4.71
C VAL A 54 -5.14 12.37 3.51
N SER A 55 -4.00 13.05 3.64
CA SER A 55 -2.97 13.12 2.59
C SER A 55 -2.01 11.93 2.60
N GLU A 56 -2.16 11.02 3.57
CA GLU A 56 -1.28 9.85 3.68
C GLU A 56 -1.41 8.94 2.47
N THR A 57 -0.28 8.53 1.91
CA THR A 57 -0.19 7.66 0.75
C THR A 57 0.80 6.53 0.97
N PHE A 58 0.61 5.43 0.27
CA PHE A 58 1.55 4.32 0.23
C PHE A 58 1.69 3.78 -1.19
N THR A 59 2.89 3.30 -1.51
CA THR A 59 3.22 2.77 -2.84
C THR A 59 3.47 1.28 -2.75
N ILE A 60 2.73 0.51 -3.54
CA ILE A 60 2.93 -0.92 -3.70
C ILE A 60 3.66 -1.19 -5.00
N ARG A 61 4.69 -2.04 -4.93
CA ARG A 61 5.41 -2.60 -6.08
C ARG A 61 5.06 -4.07 -6.24
N LYS A 62 4.69 -4.48 -7.45
CA LYS A 62 4.59 -5.88 -7.87
C LYS A 62 5.29 -6.10 -9.20
N VAL A 63 5.66 -7.34 -9.48
CA VAL A 63 6.06 -7.73 -10.85
C VAL A 63 4.87 -8.40 -11.49
N SER A 64 4.42 -7.88 -12.62
CA SER A 64 3.32 -8.42 -13.41
C SER A 64 3.84 -8.74 -14.79
N PHE A 65 3.73 -10.01 -15.23
CA PHE A 65 4.20 -10.43 -16.56
C PHE A 65 5.65 -10.01 -16.86
N GLY A 66 6.55 -10.13 -15.88
CA GLY A 66 7.96 -9.75 -16.01
C GLY A 66 8.25 -8.24 -15.92
N VAL A 67 7.23 -7.39 -15.89
CA VAL A 67 7.37 -5.93 -15.79
C VAL A 67 7.08 -5.46 -14.36
N GLY A 68 7.94 -4.60 -13.82
CA GLY A 68 7.71 -3.97 -12.52
C GLY A 68 6.62 -2.91 -12.62
N VAL A 69 5.53 -3.11 -11.88
CA VAL A 69 4.41 -2.17 -11.79
C VAL A 69 4.37 -1.60 -10.39
N GLU A 70 4.33 -0.28 -10.29
CA GLU A 70 4.15 0.45 -9.04
C GLU A 70 2.84 1.21 -9.07
N ARG A 71 2.10 1.17 -7.96
CA ARG A 71 0.87 1.94 -7.80
C ARG A 71 0.86 2.59 -6.43
N THR A 72 0.62 3.91 -6.43
CA THR A 72 0.46 4.70 -5.21
C THR A 72 -1.01 4.86 -4.91
N PHE A 73 -1.37 4.70 -3.65
CA PHE A 73 -2.72 4.79 -3.13
C PHE A 73 -2.79 5.79 -1.99
N PRO A 74 -3.78 6.70 -1.95
CA PRO A 74 -4.16 7.37 -0.71
C PRO A 74 -4.69 6.34 0.28
N VAL A 75 -4.29 6.44 1.54
CA VAL A 75 -4.67 5.51 2.60
C VAL A 75 -6.19 5.53 2.85
N HIS A 76 -6.78 6.73 2.83
CA HIS A 76 -8.18 6.94 3.21
C HIS A 76 -9.15 7.06 2.02
N THR A 77 -8.73 6.68 0.82
CA THR A 77 -9.61 6.79 -0.37
C THR A 77 -10.82 5.84 -0.27
N PRO A 78 -12.02 6.26 -0.72
CA PRO A 78 -13.18 5.38 -0.84
C PRO A 78 -13.06 4.36 -1.98
N SER A 79 -12.08 4.54 -2.88
CA SER A 79 -11.83 3.58 -3.96
C SER A 79 -11.19 2.27 -3.48
N ILE A 80 -10.65 2.24 -2.26
CA ILE A 80 -10.17 1.01 -1.63
C ILE A 80 -11.31 0.41 -0.85
N ASP A 81 -11.64 -0.84 -1.15
CA ASP A 81 -12.66 -1.59 -0.41
C ASP A 81 -12.05 -2.18 0.87
N LYS A 82 -10.88 -2.83 0.75
CA LYS A 82 -10.21 -3.54 1.84
C LYS A 82 -8.69 -3.53 1.67
N ILE A 83 -7.96 -3.47 2.78
CA ILE A 83 -6.51 -3.69 2.83
C ILE A 83 -6.24 -4.92 3.71
N GLU A 84 -5.50 -5.90 3.18
CA GLU A 84 -5.09 -7.09 3.92
C GLU A 84 -3.57 -7.17 3.99
N VAL A 85 -3.04 -7.39 5.20
CA VAL A 85 -1.62 -7.68 5.40
C VAL A 85 -1.40 -9.17 5.17
N VAL A 86 -0.68 -9.52 4.11
CA VAL A 86 -0.38 -10.92 3.76
C VAL A 86 0.85 -11.41 4.53
N THR A 87 1.88 -10.59 4.59
CA THR A 87 3.16 -10.95 5.20
C THR A 87 3.86 -9.72 5.73
N ARG A 88 4.44 -9.81 6.93
CA ARG A 88 5.22 -8.73 7.53
C ARG A 88 6.69 -8.82 7.13
N GLY A 89 7.23 -7.75 6.56
CA GLY A 89 8.61 -7.70 6.08
C GLY A 89 9.59 -7.17 7.12
N ARG A 90 10.79 -7.74 7.15
CA ARG A 90 11.93 -7.21 7.90
C ARG A 90 12.84 -6.40 6.97
N VAL A 91 12.72 -5.08 7.07
CA VAL A 91 13.58 -4.11 6.37
C VAL A 91 14.11 -3.07 7.35
N ARG A 92 15.17 -2.36 6.95
CA ARG A 92 15.79 -1.30 7.75
C ARG A 92 15.54 0.12 7.22
N ARG A 93 15.10 0.24 5.97
CA ARG A 93 14.88 1.55 5.31
C ARG A 93 13.39 1.88 5.28
N ALA A 94 13.05 3.16 5.44
CA ALA A 94 11.68 3.64 5.32
C ALA A 94 11.18 3.70 3.85
N LYS A 95 12.08 3.88 2.89
CA LYS A 95 11.76 3.86 1.45
C LYS A 95 12.65 2.84 0.74
N LEU A 96 12.04 1.87 0.08
CA LEU A 96 12.69 0.68 -0.51
C LEU A 96 12.93 0.82 -2.01
N TYR A 97 13.26 2.02 -2.49
CA TYR A 97 13.45 2.29 -3.92
C TYR A 97 14.56 1.47 -4.57
N TYR A 98 15.51 0.95 -3.79
CA TYR A 98 16.54 0.04 -4.28
C TYR A 98 15.95 -1.25 -4.90
N LEU A 99 14.73 -1.66 -4.50
CA LEU A 99 14.02 -2.80 -5.09
C LEU A 99 13.66 -2.60 -6.56
N ARG A 100 13.74 -1.38 -7.09
CA ARG A 100 13.53 -1.10 -8.53
C ARG A 100 14.62 -1.73 -9.39
N ASN A 101 15.84 -1.76 -8.88
CA ASN A 101 17.03 -2.26 -9.58
C ASN A 101 17.27 -3.75 -9.33
N LEU A 102 16.53 -4.37 -8.40
CA LEU A 102 16.67 -5.78 -8.05
C LEU A 102 15.60 -6.62 -8.77
N ARG A 103 15.96 -7.86 -9.10
CA ARG A 103 15.08 -8.84 -9.75
C ARG A 103 15.21 -10.22 -9.10
N GLY A 104 14.18 -11.05 -9.25
CA GLY A 104 14.17 -12.44 -8.78
C GLY A 104 14.53 -12.56 -7.28
N LYS A 105 15.43 -13.49 -6.96
CA LYS A 105 15.85 -13.80 -5.59
C LYS A 105 16.46 -12.59 -4.86
N ALA A 106 17.10 -11.67 -5.57
CA ALA A 106 17.73 -10.49 -4.96
C ALA A 106 16.69 -9.49 -4.42
N ALA A 107 15.49 -9.44 -4.99
CA ALA A 107 14.40 -8.57 -4.53
C ALA A 107 13.59 -9.16 -3.37
N LYS A 108 13.90 -10.39 -2.92
CA LYS A 108 13.16 -11.08 -1.86
C LYS A 108 13.42 -10.41 -0.51
N ILE A 109 12.34 -9.98 0.15
CA ILE A 109 12.39 -9.46 1.52
C ILE A 109 12.27 -10.62 2.50
N LYS A 110 13.08 -10.59 3.56
CA LYS A 110 12.99 -11.56 4.67
C LYS A 110 11.74 -11.26 5.50
N GLU A 111 11.00 -12.30 5.86
CA GLU A 111 9.85 -12.19 6.75
C GLU A 111 10.30 -11.79 8.16
N ARG A 112 9.49 -10.98 8.83
CA ARG A 112 9.67 -10.64 10.23
C ARG A 112 9.06 -11.75 11.08
N ARG A 113 9.90 -12.51 11.78
CA ARG A 113 9.44 -13.42 12.84
C ARG A 113 8.99 -12.56 14.04
N GLU A 114 7.80 -12.81 14.53
CA GLU A 114 7.40 -12.38 15.87
C GLU A 114 7.97 -13.46 16.81
N ASP A 115 9.03 -13.09 17.52
CA ASP A 115 9.52 -13.84 18.68
C ASP A 115 8.74 -13.36 19.92
#